data_AF-A0A9P0X3K5-F1
#
_entry.id   AF-A0A9P0X3K5-F1
#
_cell.length_a   1.000
_cell.length_b   1.000
_cell.length_c   1.000
_cell.angle_alpha   90.00
_cell.angle_beta   90.00
_cell.angle_gamma   90.00
#
_symmetry.space_group_name_H-M   'P 1'
#
loop_
_entity.id
_entity.type
_entity.pdbx_description
1 polymer ?
#
loop_
_entity_poly.entity_id
_entity_poly.type
_entity_poly.pdbx_seq_one_letter_code
_entity_poly.pdbx_strand_id
1 'polypeptide(L)'
;MGGSQSTRKLSVDNENAIQVSQEALDRIQSQLSAKTAEQLPSPPPQYSPSPPMYDPQKRQEAAAEEAYWARRIENLKRAHEKINSGMVVEYEKTLKEANELFELVKADKIVNKLPPCEQEKAKVLECYSANPNKSLLCSVLVNEFNDCVCKSRIAAVSASS
;
A
#
# COMPACT_ATOMS: atom_id res chain seq x y z
N MET A 1 14.99 -5.38 18.02
CA MET A 1 15.73 -4.53 17.07
C MET A 1 15.27 -4.93 15.67
N GLY A 2 14.13 -4.52 15.11
CA GLY A 2 13.54 -3.18 15.07
C GLY A 2 13.98 -2.43 13.81
N GLY A 3 13.68 -2.95 12.61
CA GLY A 3 14.07 -2.34 11.33
C GLY A 3 12.86 -2.20 10.40
N SER A 4 12.14 -1.09 10.54
CA SER A 4 11.01 -0.71 9.70
C SER A 4 11.53 -0.23 8.33
N GLN A 5 11.50 -1.09 7.31
CA GLN A 5 11.74 -0.69 5.93
C GLN A 5 10.37 -0.49 5.28
N SER A 6 9.90 0.75 5.25
CA SER A 6 8.67 1.15 4.57
C SER A 6 8.90 1.06 3.05
N THR A 7 8.41 -0.02 2.42
CA THR A 7 8.37 -0.14 0.96
C THR A 7 7.23 0.75 0.42
N ARG A 8 7.45 2.07 0.36
CA ARG A 8 6.53 2.97 -0.31
C ARG A 8 6.57 2.65 -1.82
N LYS A 9 5.40 2.33 -2.39
CA LYS A 9 5.21 2.19 -3.85
C LYS A 9 5.65 3.49 -4.51
N LEU A 10 6.71 3.44 -5.31
CA LEU A 10 7.07 4.50 -6.25
C LEU A 10 6.38 4.17 -7.57
N SER A 11 5.15 4.65 -7.74
CA SER A 11 4.53 4.74 -9.07
C SER A 11 5.07 6.00 -9.73
N VAL A 12 5.93 5.84 -10.74
CA VAL A 12 6.35 6.94 -11.61
C VAL A 12 5.26 7.12 -12.66
N ASP A 13 4.18 7.81 -12.26
CA ASP A 13 3.16 8.33 -13.16
C ASP A 13 3.50 9.79 -13.45
N ASN A 14 4.40 10.01 -14.41
CA ASN A 14 4.50 11.30 -15.08
C ASN A 14 5.32 11.13 -16.37
N GLU A 15 4.63 11.19 -17.50
CA GLU A 15 5.17 11.11 -18.86
C GLU A 15 6.19 12.24 -19.19
N ASN A 16 6.49 13.16 -18.25
CA ASN A 16 7.47 14.24 -18.37
C ASN A 16 8.37 14.48 -17.12
N ALA A 17 8.52 13.52 -16.19
CA ALA A 17 9.27 13.75 -14.93
C ALA A 17 10.76 13.38 -14.97
N ILE A 18 11.56 14.21 -15.64
CA ILE A 18 12.87 14.60 -15.09
C ILE A 18 12.94 16.12 -15.18
N GLN A 19 12.22 16.81 -14.29
CA GLN A 19 12.39 18.26 -14.15
C GLN A 19 13.66 18.50 -13.34
N VAL A 20 14.74 18.84 -14.04
CA VAL A 20 16.00 19.25 -13.42
C VAL A 20 15.78 20.61 -12.75
N SER A 21 16.13 20.74 -11.46
CA SER A 21 15.99 22.02 -10.77
C SER A 21 16.91 23.08 -11.39
N GLN A 22 16.47 24.34 -11.43
CA GLN A 22 17.28 25.45 -11.96
C GLN A 22 18.67 25.53 -11.31
N GLU A 23 18.78 25.21 -10.02
CA GLU A 23 20.07 25.14 -9.31
C GLU A 23 21.00 24.02 -9.83
N ALA A 24 20.45 22.91 -10.32
CA ALA A 24 21.23 21.85 -10.93
C ALA A 24 21.69 22.25 -12.35
N LEU A 25 20.84 22.96 -13.10
CA LEU A 25 21.23 23.55 -14.38
C LEU A 25 22.35 24.59 -14.21
N ASP A 26 22.25 25.47 -13.22
CA ASP A 26 23.29 26.47 -12.92
C ASP A 26 24.61 25.83 -12.53
N ARG A 27 24.58 24.73 -11.76
CA ARG A 27 25.79 23.96 -11.44
C ARG A 27 26.42 23.35 -12.68
N ILE A 28 25.63 22.76 -13.57
CA ILE A 28 26.13 22.19 -14.83
C ILE A 28 26.72 23.30 -15.72
N GLN A 29 26.04 24.43 -15.83
CA GLN A 29 26.51 25.61 -16.57
C GLN A 29 27.84 26.12 -16.00
N SER A 30 27.93 26.25 -14.67
CA SER A 30 29.13 26.74 -13.98
C SER A 30 30.34 25.82 -14.18
N GLN A 31 30.12 24.50 -14.15
CA GLN A 31 31.15 23.48 -14.42
C GLN A 31 31.64 23.54 -15.87
N LEU A 32 30.73 23.73 -16.83
CA LEU A 32 31.08 23.90 -18.25
C LEU A 32 31.88 25.19 -18.49
N SER A 33 31.47 26.30 -17.87
CA SER A 33 32.20 27.57 -17.97
C SER A 33 33.56 27.53 -17.26
N ALA A 34 33.68 26.88 -16.11
CA ALA A 34 34.96 26.72 -15.41
C ALA A 34 35.94 25.88 -16.24
N LYS A 35 35.47 24.78 -16.86
CA LYS A 35 36.26 23.95 -17.77
C LYS A 35 36.71 24.70 -19.03
N THR A 36 35.95 25.71 -19.45
CA THR A 36 36.27 26.56 -20.62
C THR A 36 37.24 27.69 -20.26
N ALA A 37 37.17 28.20 -19.02
CA ALA A 37 38.02 29.30 -18.54
C ALA A 37 39.44 28.88 -18.17
N GLU A 38 39.66 27.61 -17.82
CA GLU A 38 41.00 27.08 -17.51
C GLU A 38 41.84 26.75 -18.75
N GLN A 39 41.32 26.97 -19.97
CA GLN A 39 42.01 26.61 -21.21
C GLN A 39 41.97 27.76 -22.23
N LEU A 40 42.85 28.75 -22.04
CA LEU A 40 43.30 29.67 -23.10
C LEU A 40 44.77 29.37 -23.46
N PRO A 41 45.18 29.53 -24.74
CA PRO A 41 45.93 28.49 -25.44
C PRO A 41 47.41 28.82 -25.68
N SER A 42 48.28 27.83 -25.50
CA SER A 42 49.47 27.68 -26.34
C SER A 42 49.05 27.23 -27.76
N PRO A 43 49.76 27.62 -28.83
CA PRO A 43 49.37 27.24 -30.19
C PRO A 43 49.33 25.71 -30.31
N PRO A 44 48.20 25.10 -30.75
CA PRO A 44 48.10 23.66 -30.81
C PRO A 44 49.00 23.14 -31.95
N PRO A 45 49.79 22.06 -31.73
CA PRO A 45 50.29 21.29 -32.86
C PRO A 45 49.06 20.83 -33.66
N GLN A 46 49.11 20.97 -34.98
CA GLN A 46 48.06 20.52 -35.89
C GLN A 46 47.93 18.99 -35.79
N TYR A 47 47.13 18.52 -34.84
CA TYR A 47 46.65 17.15 -34.81
C TYR A 47 45.47 17.08 -35.77
N SER A 48 45.74 16.65 -36.99
CA SER A 48 44.70 16.06 -37.84
C SER A 48 43.99 14.97 -37.03
N PRO A 49 42.67 15.04 -36.78
CA PRO A 49 41.98 13.93 -36.15
C PRO A 49 42.09 12.75 -37.11
N SER A 50 42.86 11.73 -36.72
CA SER A 50 42.83 10.44 -37.38
C SER A 50 41.37 9.97 -37.44
N PRO A 51 40.89 9.43 -38.57
CA PRO A 51 39.52 8.93 -38.69
C PRO A 51 39.19 8.02 -37.51
N PRO A 52 37.97 8.04 -36.95
CA PRO A 52 37.60 7.14 -35.88
C PRO A 52 37.77 5.72 -36.41
N MET A 53 38.86 5.07 -36.01
CA MET A 53 39.06 3.64 -36.25
C MET A 53 37.98 2.94 -35.44
N TYR A 54 36.88 2.61 -36.12
CA TYR A 54 35.81 1.81 -35.55
C TYR A 54 36.37 0.43 -35.26
N ASP A 55 36.82 0.22 -34.04
CA ASP A 55 37.29 -1.07 -33.59
C ASP A 55 36.11 -2.07 -33.57
N PRO A 56 36.10 -3.08 -34.46
CA PRO A 56 35.03 -4.08 -34.49
C PRO A 56 34.96 -4.86 -33.18
N GLN A 57 36.08 -4.99 -32.46
CA GLN A 57 36.13 -5.66 -31.17
C GLN A 57 35.34 -4.87 -30.11
N LYS A 58 35.51 -3.54 -30.10
CA LYS A 58 34.75 -2.64 -29.22
C LYS A 58 33.24 -2.66 -29.48
N ARG A 59 32.81 -2.85 -30.73
CA ARG A 59 31.37 -3.03 -31.05
C ARG A 59 30.83 -4.36 -30.52
N GLN A 60 31.63 -5.42 -30.64
CA GLN A 60 31.23 -6.74 -30.16
C GLN A 60 31.12 -6.78 -28.64
N GLU A 61 32.06 -6.12 -27.94
CA GLU A 61 32.01 -5.93 -26.49
C GLU A 61 30.77 -5.13 -26.07
N ALA A 62 30.49 -4.00 -26.71
CA ALA A 62 29.29 -3.21 -26.43
C ALA A 62 27.98 -3.99 -26.66
N ALA A 63 27.90 -4.78 -27.75
CA ALA A 63 26.74 -5.62 -28.02
C ALA A 63 26.57 -6.75 -26.98
N ALA A 64 27.67 -7.31 -26.47
CA ALA A 64 27.63 -8.31 -25.42
C ALA A 64 27.16 -7.72 -24.08
N GLU A 65 27.60 -6.50 -23.74
CA GLU A 65 27.14 -5.77 -22.57
C GLU A 65 25.65 -5.42 -22.66
N GLU A 66 25.19 -4.93 -23.81
CA GLU A 66 23.77 -4.64 -24.05
C GLU A 66 22.90 -5.90 -23.90
N ALA A 67 23.35 -7.03 -24.46
CA ALA A 67 22.66 -8.31 -24.32
C ALA A 67 22.61 -8.79 -22.85
N TYR A 68 23.69 -8.58 -22.09
CA TYR A 68 23.73 -8.90 -20.66
C TYR A 68 22.72 -8.08 -19.87
N TRP A 69 22.71 -6.75 -20.07
CA TRP A 69 21.80 -5.86 -19.36
C TRP A 69 20.34 -6.07 -19.77
N ALA A 70 20.07 -6.30 -21.05
CA ALA A 70 18.73 -6.64 -21.54
C ALA A 70 18.20 -7.91 -20.85
N ARG A 71 19.01 -8.97 -20.78
CA ARG A 71 18.64 -10.22 -20.09
C ARG A 71 18.43 -10.01 -18.59
N ARG A 72 19.27 -9.19 -17.95
CA ARG A 72 19.14 -8.88 -16.53
C ARG A 72 17.86 -8.11 -16.22
N ILE A 73 17.55 -7.09 -17.01
CA ILE A 73 16.31 -6.30 -16.90
C ILE A 73 15.09 -7.20 -17.10
N GLU A 74 15.13 -8.07 -18.10
CA GLU A 74 14.04 -9.02 -18.37
C GLU A 74 13.80 -9.98 -17.20
N ASN A 75 14.87 -10.53 -16.62
CA ASN A 75 14.75 -11.38 -15.42
C ASN A 75 14.15 -10.62 -14.23
N LEU A 76 14.53 -9.36 -14.03
CA LEU A 76 13.97 -8.52 -12.97
C LEU A 76 12.48 -8.23 -13.20
N LYS A 77 12.09 -7.94 -14.45
CA LYS A 77 10.69 -7.74 -14.83
C LYS A 77 9.85 -8.99 -14.51
N ARG A 78 10.31 -10.17 -14.93
CA ARG A 78 9.62 -11.44 -14.65
C ARG A 78 9.50 -11.73 -13.16
N ALA A 79 10.56 -11.46 -12.40
CA ALA A 79 10.52 -11.64 -10.95
C ALA A 79 9.49 -10.69 -10.29
N HIS A 80 9.46 -9.43 -10.72
CA HIS A 80 8.49 -8.46 -10.23
C HIS A 80 7.05 -8.82 -10.61
N GLU A 81 6.84 -9.23 -11.86
CA GLU A 81 5.53 -9.68 -12.36
C GLU A 81 5.01 -10.87 -11.56
N LYS A 82 5.88 -11.86 -11.26
CA LYS A 82 5.54 -13.01 -10.43
C LYS A 82 5.13 -12.61 -9.00
N ILE A 83 5.79 -11.62 -8.40
CA ILE A 83 5.42 -11.11 -7.07
C ILE A 83 4.08 -10.38 -7.13
N ASN A 84 3.89 -9.54 -8.15
CA ASN A 84 2.67 -8.76 -8.31
C ASN A 84 1.44 -9.64 -8.59
N SER A 85 1.60 -10.70 -9.38
CA SER A 85 0.50 -11.63 -9.64
C SER A 85 0.04 -12.37 -8.38
N GLY A 86 0.98 -12.80 -7.53
CA GLY A 86 0.64 -13.38 -6.23
C GLY A 86 -0.15 -12.43 -5.34
N MET A 87 0.22 -11.15 -5.32
CA MET A 87 -0.49 -10.14 -4.53
C MET A 87 -1.94 -9.94 -4.99
N VAL A 88 -2.20 -9.93 -6.30
CA VAL A 88 -3.57 -9.79 -6.84
C VAL A 88 -4.43 -11.00 -6.46
N VAL A 89 -3.87 -12.21 -6.56
CA VAL A 89 -4.58 -13.45 -6.19
C VAL A 89 -4.96 -13.45 -4.70
N GLU A 90 -4.03 -13.11 -3.81
CA GLU A 90 -4.32 -13.05 -2.36
C GLU A 90 -5.32 -11.94 -2.03
N TYR A 91 -5.27 -10.80 -2.73
CA TYR A 91 -6.26 -9.74 -2.58
C TYR A 91 -7.67 -10.20 -2.98
N GLU A 92 -7.82 -10.81 -4.16
CA GLU A 92 -9.12 -11.32 -4.62
C GLU A 92 -9.66 -12.42 -3.71
N LYS A 93 -8.78 -13.32 -3.26
CA LYS A 93 -9.13 -14.37 -2.30
C LYS A 93 -9.64 -13.80 -0.98
N THR A 94 -8.91 -12.86 -0.39
CA THR A 94 -9.30 -12.23 0.88
C THR A 94 -10.61 -11.45 0.76
N LEU A 95 -10.84 -10.77 -0.37
CA LEU A 95 -12.13 -10.13 -0.64
C LEU A 95 -13.28 -11.13 -0.70
N LYS A 96 -13.06 -12.26 -1.38
CA LYS A 96 -14.07 -13.33 -1.49
C LYS A 96 -14.40 -13.92 -0.12
N GLU A 97 -13.38 -14.28 0.67
CA GLU A 97 -13.55 -14.81 2.03
C GLU A 97 -14.28 -13.80 2.95
N ALA A 98 -13.92 -12.53 2.89
CA ALA A 98 -14.58 -11.48 3.68
C ALA A 98 -16.06 -11.31 3.28
N ASN A 99 -16.36 -11.38 1.98
CA ASN A 99 -17.73 -11.28 1.49
C ASN A 99 -18.57 -12.52 1.88
N GLU A 100 -17.99 -13.72 1.82
CA GLU A 100 -18.63 -14.95 2.29
C GLU A 100 -18.96 -14.89 3.78
N LEU A 101 -18.02 -14.43 4.63
CA LEU A 101 -18.27 -14.21 6.05
C LEU A 101 -19.39 -13.19 6.30
N PHE A 102 -19.43 -12.12 5.51
CA PHE A 102 -20.46 -11.10 5.62
C PHE A 102 -21.85 -11.63 5.25
N GLU A 103 -21.95 -12.42 4.19
CA GLU A 103 -23.21 -13.06 3.80
C GLU A 103 -23.66 -14.13 4.82
N LEU A 104 -22.74 -14.87 5.43
CA LEU A 104 -23.05 -15.77 6.55
C LEU A 104 -23.63 -15.00 7.74
N VAL A 105 -23.01 -13.87 8.14
CA VAL A 105 -23.52 -13.03 9.23
C VAL A 105 -24.88 -12.42 8.89
N LYS A 106 -25.12 -12.03 7.64
CA LYS A 106 -26.45 -11.59 7.20
C LYS A 106 -27.48 -12.71 7.26
N ALA A 107 -27.15 -13.89 6.74
CA ALA A 107 -28.03 -15.04 6.76
C ALA A 107 -28.36 -15.45 8.20
N ASP A 108 -27.37 -15.46 9.09
CA ASP A 108 -27.55 -15.75 10.51
C ASP A 108 -28.44 -14.72 11.21
N LYS A 109 -28.29 -13.42 10.90
CA LYS A 109 -29.23 -12.36 11.36
C LYS A 109 -30.66 -12.55 10.84
N ILE A 110 -30.84 -13.20 9.69
CA ILE A 110 -32.16 -13.47 9.11
C ILE A 110 -32.78 -14.72 9.76
N VAL A 111 -31.97 -15.72 10.13
CA VAL A 111 -32.43 -16.98 10.73
C VAL A 111 -32.65 -16.83 12.24
N ASN A 112 -31.79 -16.10 12.95
CA ASN A 112 -31.93 -15.79 14.37
C ASN A 112 -32.74 -14.50 14.57
N LYS A 113 -34.07 -14.69 14.66
CA LYS A 113 -35.06 -13.64 14.89
C LYS A 113 -34.78 -12.85 16.18
N LEU A 114 -34.82 -11.52 16.02
CA LEU A 114 -34.68 -10.45 17.00
C LEU A 114 -33.28 -10.30 17.63
N PRO A 115 -32.80 -9.05 17.79
CA PRO A 115 -31.64 -8.76 18.63
C PRO A 115 -31.82 -9.40 20.01
N PRO A 116 -30.73 -9.89 20.64
CA PRO A 116 -30.80 -10.40 21.99
C PRO A 116 -31.40 -9.36 22.95
N CYS A 117 -32.25 -9.82 23.87
CA CYS A 117 -32.78 -9.01 24.97
C CYS A 117 -33.73 -7.86 24.58
N GLU A 118 -34.40 -7.93 23.42
CA GLU A 118 -35.38 -6.91 23.03
C GLU A 118 -36.57 -6.80 24.01
N GLN A 119 -36.96 -7.89 24.66
CA GLN A 119 -38.08 -7.88 25.62
C GLN A 119 -37.72 -7.09 26.89
N GLU A 120 -36.54 -7.36 27.45
CA GLU A 120 -36.02 -6.70 28.64
C GLU A 120 -35.75 -5.21 28.34
N LYS A 121 -35.21 -4.91 27.15
CA LYS A 121 -35.03 -3.54 26.67
C LYS A 121 -36.34 -2.77 26.61
N ALA A 122 -37.41 -3.38 26.08
CA ALA A 122 -38.73 -2.75 26.02
C ALA A 122 -39.24 -2.37 27.42
N LYS A 123 -39.10 -3.27 28.41
CA LYS A 123 -39.49 -3.01 29.81
C LYS A 123 -38.71 -1.83 30.42
N VAL A 124 -37.39 -1.75 30.17
CA VAL A 124 -36.56 -0.65 30.66
C VAL A 124 -37.02 0.69 30.06
N LEU A 125 -37.27 0.72 28.74
CA LEU A 125 -37.74 1.92 28.06
C LEU A 125 -39.11 2.37 28.56
N GLU A 126 -40.02 1.43 28.78
CA GLU A 126 -41.34 1.69 29.35
C GLU A 126 -41.25 2.26 30.78
N CYS A 127 -40.37 1.71 31.62
CA CYS A 127 -40.21 2.22 32.97
C CYS A 127 -39.64 3.65 32.99
N TYR A 128 -38.67 3.95 32.12
CA TYR A 128 -38.12 5.31 32.02
C TYR A 128 -39.12 6.31 31.46
N SER A 129 -39.96 5.92 30.51
CA SER A 129 -41.01 6.80 29.99
C SER A 129 -42.09 7.08 31.03
N ALA A 130 -42.44 6.08 31.86
CA ALA A 130 -43.38 6.23 32.97
C ALA A 130 -42.81 7.01 34.17
N ASN A 131 -41.48 6.99 34.36
CA ASN A 131 -40.79 7.57 35.53
C ASN A 131 -39.70 8.59 35.15
N PRO A 132 -40.08 9.73 34.54
CA PRO A 132 -39.11 10.76 34.18
C PRO A 132 -38.38 11.27 35.42
N ASN A 133 -37.05 11.44 35.32
CA ASN A 133 -36.14 11.88 36.38
C ASN A 133 -36.09 10.98 37.64
N LYS A 134 -36.64 9.76 37.59
CA LYS A 134 -36.64 8.80 38.69
C LYS A 134 -36.08 7.44 38.23
N SER A 135 -34.91 7.47 37.59
CA SER A 135 -34.28 6.28 36.99
C SER A 135 -34.02 5.15 37.98
N LEU A 136 -33.79 5.45 39.26
CA LEU A 136 -33.55 4.45 40.30
C LEU A 136 -34.74 3.49 40.52
N LEU A 137 -35.97 3.92 40.20
CA LEU A 137 -37.15 3.04 40.26
C LEU A 137 -37.09 1.92 39.23
N CYS A 138 -36.36 2.13 38.14
CA CYS A 138 -36.20 1.15 37.06
C CYS A 138 -34.95 0.26 37.22
N SER A 139 -34.21 0.39 38.33
CA SER A 139 -32.95 -0.33 38.57
C SER A 139 -33.07 -1.84 38.44
N VAL A 140 -34.18 -2.44 38.90
CA VAL A 140 -34.41 -3.89 38.78
C VAL A 140 -34.50 -4.31 37.31
N LEU A 141 -35.28 -3.60 36.50
CA LEU A 141 -35.44 -3.89 35.07
C LEU A 141 -34.13 -3.68 34.29
N VAL A 142 -33.33 -2.69 34.69
CA VAL A 142 -32.01 -2.45 34.10
C VAL A 142 -31.06 -3.60 34.41
N ASN A 143 -31.11 -4.14 35.63
CA ASN A 143 -30.29 -5.30 36.00
C ASN A 143 -30.72 -6.57 35.24
N GLU A 144 -32.02 -6.80 35.07
CA GLU A 144 -32.53 -7.91 34.25
C GLU A 144 -32.05 -7.81 32.79
N PHE A 145 -32.09 -6.61 32.22
CA PHE A 145 -31.55 -6.34 30.89
C PHE A 145 -30.03 -6.63 30.83
N ASN A 146 -29.27 -6.17 31.81
CA ASN A 146 -27.83 -6.43 31.89
C ASN A 146 -27.50 -7.93 32.00
N ASP A 147 -28.26 -8.68 32.80
CA ASP A 147 -28.10 -10.11 32.94
C ASP A 147 -28.36 -10.85 31.62
N CYS A 148 -29.41 -10.44 30.90
CA CYS A 148 -29.70 -10.98 29.58
C CYS A 148 -28.54 -10.71 28.62
N VAL A 149 -28.05 -9.47 28.52
CA VAL A 149 -26.94 -9.09 27.63
C VAL A 149 -25.68 -9.88 27.96
N CYS A 150 -25.36 -10.03 29.25
CA CYS A 150 -24.23 -10.84 29.71
C CYS A 150 -24.35 -12.30 29.26
N LYS A 151 -25.52 -12.93 29.47
CA LYS A 151 -25.76 -14.32 29.06
C LYS A 151 -25.67 -14.49 27.54
N SER A 152 -26.27 -13.57 26.77
CA SER A 152 -26.21 -13.62 25.30
C SER A 152 -24.80 -13.44 24.76
N ARG A 153 -24.00 -12.56 25.37
CA ARG A 153 -22.59 -12.39 24.99
C ARG A 153 -21.77 -13.64 25.29
N ILE A 154 -21.95 -14.25 26.46
CA ILE A 154 -21.27 -15.51 26.82
C ILE A 154 -21.65 -16.59 25.82
N ALA A 155 -22.94 -16.76 25.53
CA ALA A 155 -23.44 -17.75 24.57
C ALA A 155 -22.81 -17.56 23.17
N ALA A 156 -22.77 -16.33 22.66
CA ALA A 156 -22.19 -16.01 21.36
C ALA A 156 -20.69 -16.34 21.28
N VAL A 157 -19.91 -16.01 22.32
CA VAL A 157 -18.48 -16.34 22.35
C VAL A 157 -18.27 -17.85 22.50
N SER A 158 -19.04 -18.53 23.34
CA SER A 158 -18.93 -19.99 23.52
C SER A 158 -19.35 -20.80 22.29
N ALA A 159 -20.26 -20.29 21.45
CA ALA A 159 -20.66 -20.96 20.22
C ALA A 159 -19.59 -20.86 19.09
N SER A 160 -18.61 -19.97 19.26
CA SER A 160 -17.52 -19.76 18.30
C SER A 160 -16.21 -20.47 18.66
N SER A 161 -16.17 -21.17 19.81
CA SER A 161 -15.01 -21.97 20.30
C SER A 161 -15.22 -23.45 20.01
#